data_AF-A0A920JC87-F1
#
_entry.id   AF-A0A920JC87-F1
#
_cell.length_a   1.000
_cell.length_b   1.000
_cell.length_c   1.000
_cell.angle_alpha   90.00
_cell.angle_beta   90.00
_cell.angle_gamma   90.00
#
_symmetry.space_group_name_H-M   'P 1'
#
loop_
_entity.id
_entity.type
_entity.pdbx_description
1 polymer ?
#
loop_
_entity_poly.entity_id
_entity_poly.type
_entity_poly.pdbx_seq_one_letter_code
_entity_poly.pdbx_strand_id
1 'polypeptide(L)' 'MRYSDNPFMGWVYCPRAAEDTVEWQKFFLGPRFHRNNTVITSLINANSPMVWDSTMLGA' A
#
# COMPACT_ATOMS: atom_id res chain seq x y z
N MET A 1 -12.85 -3.89 -0.96
CA MET A 1 -13.36 -5.14 -1.56
C MET A 1 -14.75 -5.50 -1.05
N ARG A 2 -14.97 -5.89 0.22
CA ARG A 2 -16.30 -6.39 0.65
C ARG A 2 -17.45 -5.37 0.51
N TYR A 3 -17.18 -4.08 0.75
CA TYR A 3 -18.22 -3.04 0.87
C TYR A 3 -18.13 -1.94 -0.19
N SER A 4 -17.09 -1.96 -1.01
CA SER A 4 -16.91 -1.00 -2.11
C SER A 4 -15.92 -1.58 -3.14
N ASP A 5 -16.18 -1.23 -4.38
CA ASP A 5 -15.41 -1.45 -5.61
C ASP A 5 -14.58 -0.22 -6.02
N ASN A 6 -14.72 0.90 -5.33
CA ASN A 6 -13.88 2.08 -5.52
C ASN A 6 -12.42 1.80 -5.11
N PRO A 7 -11.46 2.62 -5.60
CA PRO A 7 -10.09 2.60 -5.12
C PRO A 7 -10.02 2.77 -3.60
N PHE A 8 -9.00 2.17 -2.98
CA PHE A 8 -8.75 2.26 -1.55
C PHE A 8 -7.26 2.50 -1.28
N MET A 9 -6.93 2.81 -0.02
CA MET A 9 -5.56 3.11 0.38
C MET A 9 -4.87 1.91 1.05
N GLY A 10 -3.55 1.81 0.87
CA GLY A 10 -2.74 0.75 1.46
C GLY A 10 -2.35 1.01 2.91
N TRP A 11 -2.01 -0.06 3.61
CA TRP A 11 -1.55 0.01 5.01
C TRP A 11 -0.06 0.33 5.09
N VAL A 12 0.32 1.17 6.06
CA VAL A 12 1.69 1.70 6.21
C VAL A 12 2.24 1.58 7.63
N TYR A 13 1.55 0.88 8.54
CA TYR A 13 1.93 0.83 9.96
C TYR A 13 3.09 -0.12 10.27
N CYS A 14 3.48 -0.98 9.31
CA CYS A 14 4.71 -1.76 9.31
C CYS A 14 5.01 -2.30 7.90
N PRO A 15 6.25 -2.72 7.59
CA PRO A 15 6.62 -3.22 6.27
C PRO A 15 5.75 -4.38 5.79
N ARG A 16 5.49 -5.33 6.68
CA ARG A 16 4.65 -6.51 6.39
C ARG A 16 3.22 -6.12 6.01
N ALA A 17 2.68 -5.03 6.57
CA ALA A 17 1.34 -4.59 6.22
C ALA A 17 1.26 -4.07 4.77
N ALA A 18 2.33 -3.44 4.27
CA ALA A 18 2.42 -3.03 2.87
C ALA A 18 2.53 -4.25 1.94
N GLU A 19 3.36 -5.23 2.30
CA GLU A 19 3.47 -6.51 1.59
C GLU A 19 2.13 -7.25 1.53
N ASP A 20 1.45 -7.40 2.67
CA ASP A 20 0.14 -8.05 2.77
C ASP A 20 -0.92 -7.31 1.93
N THR A 21 -0.86 -5.97 1.88
CA THR A 21 -1.76 -5.16 1.02
C THR A 21 -1.51 -5.46 -0.47
N VAL A 22 -0.24 -5.55 -0.88
CA VAL A 22 0.18 -5.83 -2.25
C VAL A 22 -0.25 -7.25 -2.66
N GLU A 23 -0.01 -8.25 -1.82
CA GLU A 23 -0.42 -9.63 -2.09
C GLU A 23 -1.94 -9.78 -2.16
N TRP A 24 -2.66 -9.08 -1.28
CA TRP A 24 -4.12 -9.04 -1.33
C TRP A 24 -4.61 -8.45 -2.65
N GLN A 25 -4.01 -7.37 -3.16
CA GLN A 25 -4.38 -6.81 -4.47
C GLN A 25 -4.04 -7.71 -5.66
N LYS A 26 -2.90 -8.40 -5.63
CA LYS A 26 -2.55 -9.39 -6.66
C LYS A 26 -3.60 -10.50 -6.76
N PHE A 27 -4.21 -10.89 -5.63
CA PHE A 27 -5.29 -11.88 -5.60
C PHE A 27 -6.57 -11.38 -6.31
N PHE A 28 -7.00 -10.14 -6.09
CA PHE A 28 -8.25 -9.62 -6.69
C PHE A 28 -8.11 -9.21 -8.15
N LEU A 29 -7.01 -8.54 -8.52
CA LEU A 29 -6.85 -7.95 -9.85
C LEU A 29 -5.99 -8.82 -10.78
N GLY A 30 -5.35 -9.85 -10.23
CA GLY A 30 -4.40 -10.69 -10.94
C GLY A 30 -2.99 -10.08 -10.98
N PRO A 31 -1.94 -10.92 -10.92
CA PRO A 31 -0.56 -10.46 -10.78
C PRO A 31 -0.06 -9.64 -11.98
N ARG A 32 -0.53 -9.95 -13.19
CA ARG A 32 -0.11 -9.26 -14.42
C ARG A 32 -0.72 -7.85 -14.51
N PHE A 33 -1.96 -7.66 -14.08
CA PHE A 33 -2.59 -6.34 -14.04
C PHE A 33 -1.95 -5.49 -12.95
N HIS A 34 -1.82 -6.03 -11.74
CA HIS A 34 -1.21 -5.34 -10.60
C HIS A 34 0.22 -4.87 -10.90
N ARG A 35 1.05 -5.67 -11.56
CA ARG A 35 2.43 -5.29 -11.92
C ARG A 35 2.51 -4.11 -12.90
N ASN A 36 1.48 -3.91 -13.72
CA ASN A 36 1.49 -2.93 -14.81
C ASN A 36 0.64 -1.69 -14.53
N ASN A 37 -0.06 -1.62 -13.39
CA ASN A 37 -0.98 -0.54 -13.06
C ASN A 37 -0.86 -0.15 -11.60
N THR A 38 -0.86 1.15 -11.31
CA THR A 38 -0.97 1.65 -9.95
C THR A 38 -2.42 1.47 -9.47
N VAL A 39 -2.62 0.61 -8.47
CA VAL A 39 -3.96 0.23 -7.96
C VAL A 39 -4.17 0.58 -6.49
N ILE A 40 -3.13 1.05 -5.81
CA ILE A 40 -3.14 1.45 -4.41
C ILE A 40 -2.44 2.80 -4.30
N THR A 41 -3.00 3.69 -3.49
CA THR A 41 -2.30 4.88 -2.99
C THR A 41 -2.08 4.72 -1.49
N SER A 42 -0.88 5.00 -1.00
CA SER A 42 -0.54 4.93 0.43
C SER A 42 -0.02 6.28 0.91
N LEU A 43 -0.29 6.60 2.17
CA LEU A 43 0.18 7.84 2.79
C LEU A 43 1.49 7.58 3.54
N ILE A 44 2.61 7.99 2.94
CA ILE A 44 3.92 7.93 3.58
C ILE A 44 4.27 9.30 4.13
N ASN A 45 4.25 9.45 5.45
CA ASN A 45 4.49 10.73 6.09
C ASN A 45 5.99 10.96 6.33
N ALA A 46 6.37 12.24 6.27
CA ALA A 46 7.60 12.70 6.90
C ALA A 46 7.30 13.00 8.39
N ASN A 47 8.21 12.60 9.26
CA ASN A 47 8.26 13.11 10.62
C ASN A 47 8.92 14.49 10.59
N SER A 48 8.09 15.53 10.49
CA SER A 48 8.59 16.89 10.29
C SER A 48 9.24 17.45 11.56
N PRO A 49 10.36 18.20 11.45
CA PRO A 49 11.02 18.62 10.21
C PRO A 49 12.06 17.62 9.66
N MET A 50 11.98 17.34 8.36
CA MET A 50 13.01 16.65 7.54
C MET A 50 13.47 15.26 8.00
N VAL A 51 12.63 14.49 8.68
CA VAL A 51 12.93 13.09 9.05
C VAL A 51 11.93 12.15 8.37
N TRP A 52 12.40 11.01 7.92
CA TRP A 52 11.55 9.85 7.62
C TRP A 52 11.94 8.72 8.56
N ASP A 53 10.96 8.20 9.30
CA ASP A 53 11.20 7.09 10.23
C ASP A 53 11.18 5.73 9.51
N SER A 54 11.68 4.70 10.18
CA SER A 54 11.79 3.36 9.63
C SER A 54 10.47 2.68 9.30
N THR A 55 9.36 3.12 9.93
CA THR A 55 8.03 2.58 9.64
C THR A 55 7.57 3.09 8.28
N MET A 56 7.70 4.40 8.07
CA MET A 56 7.33 5.06 6.81
C MET A 56 8.23 4.64 5.64
N LEU A 57 9.54 4.47 5.88
CA LEU A 57 10.47 4.01 4.83
C LEU A 57 10.34 2.52 4.50
N GLY A 58 9.78 1.73 5.41
CA GLY A 58 9.62 0.30 5.22
C GLY A 58 8.31 -0.11 4.55
N ALA A 59 7.33 0.79 4.50
CA ALA A 59 6.05 0.60 3.82
C ALA A 59 6.13 0.95 2.33
#